data_AF-A0A2S5MVN5-F1
#
_entry.id   AF-A0A2S5MVN5-F1
#
_cell.length_a   1.000
_cell.length_b   1.000
_cell.length_c   1.000
_cell.angle_alpha   90.00
_cell.angle_beta   90.00
_cell.angle_gamma   90.00
#
_symmetry.space_group_name_H-M   'P 1'
#
loop_
_entity.id
_entity.type
_entity.pdbx_description
1 polymer ?
#
loop_
_entity_poly.entity_id
_entity_poly.type
_entity_poly.pdbx_seq_one_letter_code
_entity_poly.pdbx_strand_id
1 'polypeptide(L)'
;MIDPDDTGDHARDVGRRLRLTRGALRIGDQRDFGEPAGISQSLYNRFETGSRLLTLQAALKLCQFYDLTLDWLYRGDPSGLPYKLASDIRDTRKSQSKQ
;
A
#
# COMPACT_ATOMS: atom_id res chain seq x y z
N MET A 1 -1.22 3.47 -17.20
CA MET A 1 -0.89 2.86 -15.90
C MET A 1 -1.07 1.36 -15.97
N ILE A 2 -0.35 0.60 -15.13
CA ILE A 2 -0.50 -0.86 -15.01
C ILE A 2 -1.70 -1.19 -14.10
N ASP A 3 -1.93 -0.40 -13.04
CA ASP A 3 -3.11 -0.52 -12.19
C ASP A 3 -4.29 0.30 -12.76
N PRO A 4 -5.45 -0.33 -13.02
CA PRO A 4 -6.61 0.34 -13.63
C PRO A 4 -7.27 1.38 -12.72
N ASP A 5 -7.03 1.33 -11.41
CA ASP A 5 -7.63 2.26 -10.44
C ASP A 5 -6.80 3.55 -10.27
N ASP A 6 -5.64 3.64 -10.93
CA ASP A 6 -4.79 4.81 -10.85
C ASP A 6 -5.49 6.02 -11.52
N THR A 7 -5.37 7.19 -10.90
CA THR A 7 -6.04 8.43 -11.30
C THR A 7 -5.09 9.44 -11.96
N GLY A 8 -3.77 9.17 -11.89
CA GLY A 8 -2.72 10.09 -12.36
C GLY A 8 -2.19 11.00 -11.25
N ASP A 9 -2.90 11.14 -10.13
CA ASP A 9 -2.33 11.68 -8.90
C ASP A 9 -1.50 10.58 -8.22
N HIS A 10 -0.21 10.61 -8.53
CA HIS A 10 0.73 9.58 -8.07
C HIS A 10 0.73 9.41 -6.55
N ALA A 11 0.57 10.49 -5.76
CA ALA A 11 0.56 10.38 -4.30
C ALA A 11 -0.70 9.68 -3.81
N ARG A 12 -1.87 9.99 -4.38
CA ARG A 12 -3.13 9.30 -4.06
C ARG A 12 -3.13 7.85 -4.52
N ASP A 13 -2.58 7.58 -5.69
CA ASP A 13 -2.51 6.23 -6.24
C ASP A 13 -1.64 5.32 -5.35
N VAL A 14 -0.47 5.82 -4.90
CA VAL A 14 0.37 5.14 -3.91
C VAL A 14 -0.37 4.97 -2.57
N GLY A 15 -1.02 6.02 -2.07
CA GLY A 15 -1.78 5.98 -0.82
C GLY A 15 -2.90 4.93 -0.81
N ARG A 16 -3.64 4.82 -1.93
CA ARG A 16 -4.66 3.78 -2.13
C ARG A 16 -4.06 2.38 -2.05
N ARG A 17 -2.92 2.13 -2.69
CA ARG A 17 -2.23 0.82 -2.64
C ARG A 17 -1.72 0.47 -1.26
N LEU A 18 -1.23 1.46 -0.49
CA LEU A 18 -0.88 1.27 0.92
C LEU A 18 -2.10 0.80 1.73
N ARG A 19 -3.25 1.46 1.57
CA ARG A 19 -4.50 1.07 2.22
C ARG A 19 -4.98 -0.32 1.81
N LEU A 20 -4.88 -0.68 0.53
CA LEU A 20 -5.22 -2.03 0.03
C LEU A 20 -4.33 -3.09 0.66
N THR A 21 -3.02 -2.84 0.71
CA THR A 21 -2.04 -3.75 1.31
C THR A 21 -2.32 -3.97 2.79
N ARG A 22 -2.58 -2.88 3.52
CA ARG A 22 -2.94 -2.92 4.94
C ARG A 22 -4.23 -3.72 5.19
N GLY A 23 -5.24 -3.52 4.35
CA GLY A 23 -6.49 -4.28 4.40
C GLY A 23 -6.29 -5.78 4.11
N ALA A 24 -5.44 -6.11 3.13
CA ALA A 24 -5.10 -7.49 2.78
C ALA A 24 -4.39 -8.22 3.94
N LEU A 25 -3.52 -7.51 4.66
CA LEU A 25 -2.89 -8.01 5.89
C LEU A 25 -3.82 -8.01 7.11
N ARG A 26 -5.08 -7.55 6.95
CA ARG A 26 -6.09 -7.45 8.01
C ARG A 26 -5.68 -6.54 9.17
N ILE A 27 -4.88 -5.52 8.88
CA ILE A 27 -4.43 -4.55 9.88
C ILE A 27 -5.40 -3.35 9.87
N GLY A 28 -6.19 -3.23 10.94
CA GLY A 28 -7.25 -2.21 11.02
C GLY A 28 -6.72 -0.78 11.20
N ASP A 29 -5.65 -0.63 11.98
CA ASP A 29 -5.07 0.67 12.35
C ASP A 29 -3.83 1.01 11.50
N GLN A 30 -3.68 2.29 11.17
CA GLN A 30 -2.51 2.83 10.49
C GLN A 30 -1.23 2.73 11.35
N ARG A 31 -1.36 2.82 12.68
CA ARG A 31 -0.28 2.66 13.64
C ARG A 31 0.33 1.27 13.56
N ASP A 32 -0.52 0.25 13.60
CA ASP A 32 -0.12 -1.15 13.59
C ASP A 32 0.51 -1.58 12.25
N PHE A 33 0.29 -0.79 11.20
CA PHE A 33 0.95 -0.97 9.90
C PHE A 33 2.26 -0.18 9.79
N GLY A 34 2.29 1.07 10.26
CA GLY A 34 3.46 1.94 10.09
C GLY A 34 4.57 1.69 11.11
N GLU A 35 4.22 1.58 12.40
CA GLU A 35 5.19 1.59 13.49
C GLU A 35 6.15 0.38 13.47
N PRO A 36 5.70 -0.86 13.16
CA PRO A 36 6.62 -1.99 13.05
C PRO A 36 7.68 -1.82 11.95
N ALA A 37 7.36 -1.09 10.88
CA ALA A 37 8.31 -0.71 9.84
C ALA A 37 9.12 0.56 10.18
N GLY A 38 8.97 1.11 11.39
CA GLY A 38 9.67 2.32 11.84
C GLY A 38 9.18 3.59 11.15
N ILE A 39 7.86 3.68 10.88
CA ILE A 39 7.17 4.84 10.34
C ILE A 39 6.09 5.25 11.34
N SER A 40 6.12 6.50 11.83
CA SER A 40 5.09 6.95 12.77
C SER A 40 3.70 6.98 12.14
N GLN A 41 2.65 6.74 12.93
CA GLN A 41 1.27 6.76 12.46
C GLN A 41 0.92 8.08 11.73
N SER A 42 1.33 9.23 12.27
CA SER A 42 1.09 10.54 11.64
C SER A 42 1.76 10.69 10.27
N LEU A 43 2.97 10.14 10.10
CA LEU A 43 3.68 10.18 8.83
C LEU A 43 3.05 9.20 7.83
N TYR A 44 2.75 7.98 8.27
CA TYR A 44 2.07 6.98 7.45
C TYR A 44 0.71 7.49 6.96
N ASN A 45 -0.08 8.14 7.83
CA ASN A 45 -1.37 8.73 7.45
C ASN A 45 -1.23 9.70 6.25
N ARG A 46 -0.20 10.56 6.25
CA ARG A 46 0.04 11.49 5.13
C ARG A 46 0.34 10.78 3.81
N PHE A 47 0.98 9.61 3.88
CA PHE A 47 1.22 8.78 2.70
C PHE A 47 -0.07 8.08 2.25
N GLU A 48 -0.81 7.46 3.18
CA GLU A 48 -2.05 6.72 2.87
C GLU A 48 -3.15 7.64 2.32
N THR A 49 -3.25 8.89 2.78
CA THR A 49 -4.21 9.88 2.25
C THR A 49 -3.77 10.52 0.94
N GLY A 50 -2.54 10.27 0.48
CA GLY A 50 -1.95 10.95 -0.68
C GLY A 50 -1.62 12.43 -0.44
N SER A 51 -1.71 12.93 0.81
CA SER A 51 -1.29 14.29 1.15
C SER A 51 0.21 14.51 0.99
N ARG A 52 0.98 13.42 0.99
CA ARG A 52 2.41 13.39 0.71
C ARG A 52 2.72 12.12 -0.07
N LEU A 53 3.55 12.22 -1.12
CA LEU A 53 4.07 11.03 -1.80
C LEU A 53 4.94 10.22 -0.84
N LEU A 54 4.78 8.89 -0.88
CA LEU A 54 5.63 7.97 -0.14
C LEU A 54 7.10 8.23 -0.49
N THR A 55 7.97 8.34 0.51
CA THR A 55 9.39 8.52 0.27
C THR A 55 10.03 7.17 -0.04
N LEU A 56 11.11 7.16 -0.81
CA LEU A 56 11.84 5.91 -1.09
C LEU A 56 12.30 5.20 0.19
N GLN A 57 12.79 5.95 1.18
CA GLN A 57 13.22 5.38 2.47
C GLN A 57 12.07 4.71 3.23
N ALA A 58 10.88 5.31 3.24
CA ALA A 58 9.70 4.70 3.86
C ALA A 58 9.21 3.48 3.06
N ALA A 59 9.24 3.55 1.73
CA ALA A 59 8.89 2.42 0.87
C ALA A 59 9.81 1.21 1.11
N LEU A 60 11.13 1.42 1.18
CA LEU A 60 12.09 0.35 1.43
C LEU A 60 11.87 -0.34 2.78
N LYS A 61 11.54 0.44 3.83
CA LYS A 61 11.17 -0.11 5.15
C LYS A 61 9.93 -1.00 5.08
N LEU A 62 8.89 -0.55 4.37
CA LEU A 62 7.67 -1.35 4.18
C LEU A 62 7.93 -2.60 3.34
N CYS A 63 8.73 -2.48 2.28
CA CYS A 63 9.15 -3.62 1.46
C CYS A 63 9.88 -4.67 2.30
N GLN A 64 10.83 -4.25 3.15
CA GLN A 64 11.58 -5.15 4.01
C GLN A 64 10.70 -5.84 5.07
N PHE A 65 9.74 -5.12 5.64
CA PHE A 65 8.94 -5.64 6.75
C PHE A 65 7.76 -6.52 6.29
N TYR A 66 7.14 -6.19 5.15
CA TYR A 66 5.92 -6.84 4.65
C TYR A 66 6.09 -7.58 3.32
N ASP A 67 7.33 -7.80 2.85
CA ASP A 67 7.64 -8.41 1.55
C ASP A 67 6.94 -7.73 0.35
N LEU A 68 6.87 -6.39 0.40
CA LEU A 68 6.33 -5.57 -0.69
C LEU A 68 7.41 -5.26 -1.73
N THR A 69 6.97 -4.83 -2.92
CA THR A 69 7.86 -4.34 -3.97
C THR A 69 7.58 -2.88 -4.30
N LEU A 70 8.61 -2.17 -4.78
CA LEU A 70 8.44 -0.81 -5.28
C LEU A 70 7.56 -0.78 -6.53
N ASP A 71 7.61 -1.84 -7.33
CA ASP A 71 6.76 -1.99 -8.52
C ASP A 71 5.28 -2.03 -8.15
N TRP A 72 4.91 -2.73 -7.07
CA TRP A 72 3.57 -2.65 -6.51
C TRP A 72 3.29 -1.26 -5.93
N LEU A 73 4.15 -0.77 -5.04
CA LEU A 73 3.89 0.47 -4.30
C LEU A 73 3.76 1.70 -5.20
N TYR A 74 4.50 1.79 -6.30
CA TYR A 74 4.53 2.97 -7.18
C TYR A 74 3.85 2.75 -8.53
N ARG A 75 3.93 1.55 -9.12
CA ARG A 75 3.35 1.26 -10.45
C ARG A 75 2.08 0.41 -10.40
N GLY A 76 1.75 -0.14 -9.23
CA GLY A 76 0.63 -1.05 -9.05
C GLY A 76 0.80 -2.40 -9.77
N ASP A 77 2.05 -2.82 -9.98
CA ASP A 77 2.40 -4.12 -10.55
C ASP A 77 2.54 -5.18 -9.43
N PRO A 78 1.62 -6.15 -9.32
CA PRO A 78 1.65 -7.15 -8.26
C PRO A 78 2.57 -8.35 -8.59
N SER A 79 3.21 -8.40 -9.77
CA SER A 79 3.97 -9.57 -10.23
C SER A 79 5.15 -9.96 -9.32
N GLY A 80 5.71 -8.98 -8.59
CA GLY A 80 6.79 -9.21 -7.63
C GLY A 80 6.34 -9.52 -6.21
N LEU A 81 5.04 -9.53 -5.91
CA LEU A 81 4.54 -9.80 -4.55
C LEU A 81 4.47 -11.31 -4.26
N PRO A 82 4.58 -11.72 -2.98
CA PRO A 82 4.23 -13.08 -2.57
C PRO A 82 2.82 -13.46 -3.01
N TYR A 83 2.66 -14.68 -3.55
CA TYR A 83 1.41 -15.16 -4.13
C TYR A 83 0.20 -14.94 -3.22
N LYS A 84 0.33 -15.30 -1.94
CA LYS A 84 -0.74 -15.16 -0.95
C LYS A 84 -1.15 -13.70 -0.78
N LEU A 85 -0.18 -12.80 -0.62
CA LEU A 85 -0.44 -11.37 -0.45
C LEU A 85 -1.10 -10.77 -1.70
N ALA A 86 -0.63 -11.12 -2.89
CA ALA A 86 -1.24 -10.68 -4.15
C ALA A 86 -2.71 -11.16 -4.27
N SER A 87 -3.00 -12.38 -3.82
CA SER A 87 -4.37 -12.91 -3.75
C SER A 87 -5.23 -12.13 -2.76
N ASP A 88 -4.74 -11.92 -1.54
CA ASP A 88 -5.47 -11.22 -0.48
C ASP A 88 -5.76 -9.74 -0.87
N ILE A 89 -4.82 -9.08 -1.54
CA ILE A 89 -5.02 -7.72 -2.10
C ILE A 89 -6.14 -7.73 -3.14
N ARG A 90 -6.14 -8.72 -4.04
CA ARG A 90 -7.17 -8.85 -5.08
C ARG A 90 -8.56 -9.04 -4.48
N ASP A 91 -8.67 -9.85 -3.43
CA ASP A 91 -9.95 -10.11 -2.76
C ASP A 91 -10.41 -8.91 -1.92
N THR A 92 -9.47 -8.21 -1.28
CA THR A 92 -9.72 -6.93 -0.59
C THR A 92 -10.24 -5.89 -1.57
N ARG A 93 -9.63 -5.76 -2.75
CA ARG A 93 -10.08 -4.83 -3.80
C ARG A 93 -11.51 -5.12 -4.24
N LYS A 94 -11.86 -6.39 -4.51
CA LYS A 94 -13.23 -6.78 -4.88
C LYS A 94 -14.26 -6.46 -3.80
N SER A 95 -13.88 -6.57 -2.53
CA SER A 95 -14.76 -6.30 -1.39
C SER A 95 -15.06 -4.80 -1.25
N GLN A 96 -14.09 -3.94 -1.56
CA GLN A 96 -14.28 -2.48 -1.57
C GLN A 96 -15.13 -1.99 -2.75
N SER A 97 -15.14 -2.70 -3.89
CA SER A 97 -15.98 -2.33 -5.04
C SER A 97 -17.46 -2.73 -4.92
N LYS A 98 -17.82 -3.55 -3.91
CA LYS A 98 -19.20 -4.02 -3.68
C LYS A 98 -19.97 -3.19 -2.64
N GLN A 99 -19.34 -2.15 -2.10
CA GLN A 99 -19.86 -1.31 -1.04
C GLN A 99 -20.02 0.12 -1.54
#